data_AF-A0A9D9HK39-F1
#
_entry.id   AF-A0A9D9HK39-F1
#
_cell.length_a   1.000
_cell.length_b   1.000
_cell.length_c   1.000
_cell.angle_alpha   90.00
_cell.angle_beta   90.00
_cell.angle_gamma   90.00
#
_symmetry.space_group_name_H-M   'P 1'
#
loop_
_entity.id
_entity.type
_entity.pdbx_description
1 polymer ?
#
loop_
_entity_poly.entity_id
_entity_poly.type
_entity_poly.pdbx_seq_one_letter_code
_entity_poly.pdbx_strand_id
1 'polypeptide(L)'
;MRIYIEGETVYRGPQFDEFASQYGDTSYNRKGVPGQNPVVYGAVTSIDVVCEDDFCGYPAGSSLNEIAVLETSSPYWFIQSGYDRDKYDSRPKDEELRDGYYGYYHTRTICSELVPGELFMVDPECWLNFLKTPEDGGGYRFTVTLGIEGKEVTGSSYLYFIKNKQ
;
A
#
# COMPACT_ATOMS: atom_id res chain seq x y z
N MET A 1 -7.69 7.20 4.70
CA MET A 1 -8.40 5.93 5.00
C MET A 1 -7.37 4.86 5.25
N ARG A 2 -7.54 3.99 6.23
CA ARG A 2 -6.74 2.76 6.32
C ARG A 2 -7.42 1.67 5.50
N ILE A 3 -6.64 0.95 4.72
CA ILE A 3 -7.04 -0.25 3.99
C ILE A 3 -6.20 -1.38 4.55
N TYR A 4 -6.86 -2.45 4.97
CA TYR A 4 -6.18 -3.69 5.35
C TYR A 4 -6.40 -4.73 4.26
N ILE A 5 -5.30 -5.28 3.75
CA ILE A 5 -5.32 -6.38 2.79
C ILE A 5 -5.36 -7.68 3.60
N GLU A 6 -6.53 -8.30 3.66
CA GLU A 6 -6.73 -9.56 4.39
C GLU A 6 -6.24 -10.77 3.57
N GLY A 7 -5.73 -11.79 4.27
CA GLY A 7 -5.27 -13.02 3.66
C GLY A 7 -4.75 -14.03 4.68
N GLU A 8 -4.46 -15.24 4.20
CA GLU A 8 -3.78 -16.26 5.01
C GLU A 8 -2.35 -15.80 5.32
N THR A 9 -1.97 -15.80 6.59
CA THR A 9 -0.61 -15.44 6.97
C THR A 9 0.30 -16.67 7.03
N VAL A 10 1.37 -16.64 6.25
CA VAL A 10 2.36 -17.72 6.16
C VAL A 10 3.63 -17.27 6.88
N TYR A 11 3.93 -17.88 8.04
CA TYR A 11 5.07 -17.46 8.89
C TYR A 11 6.29 -18.38 8.83
N ARG A 12 6.13 -19.64 8.37
CA ARG A 12 7.19 -20.67 8.32
C ARG A 12 6.75 -21.89 7.51
N GLY A 13 7.70 -22.76 7.18
CA GLY A 13 7.48 -24.03 6.50
C GLY A 13 7.69 -23.93 4.99
N PRO A 14 7.42 -25.01 4.24
CA PRO A 14 7.82 -25.09 2.83
C PRO A 14 7.32 -23.95 1.96
N GLN A 15 6.08 -23.48 2.20
CA GLN A 15 5.50 -22.36 1.47
C GLN A 15 6.17 -21.02 1.81
N PHE A 16 6.54 -20.81 3.08
CA PHE A 16 7.33 -19.64 3.46
C PHE A 16 8.71 -19.68 2.80
N ASP A 17 9.37 -20.83 2.81
CA ASP A 17 10.70 -21.01 2.23
C ASP A 17 10.69 -20.79 0.71
N GLU A 18 9.62 -21.19 0.03
CA GLU A 18 9.37 -20.91 -1.38
C GLU A 18 9.25 -19.42 -1.65
N PHE A 19 8.40 -18.70 -0.91
CA PHE A 19 8.21 -17.25 -1.06
C PHE A 19 9.49 -16.48 -0.74
N ALA A 20 10.17 -16.83 0.35
CA ALA A 20 11.45 -16.25 0.73
C ALA A 20 12.49 -16.45 -0.37
N SER A 21 12.57 -17.65 -0.95
CA SER A 21 13.49 -17.94 -2.06
C SER A 21 13.15 -17.14 -3.33
N GLN A 22 11.88 -17.01 -3.67
CA GLN A 22 11.41 -16.27 -4.85
C GLN A 22 11.79 -14.79 -4.80
N TYR A 23 11.70 -14.15 -3.63
CA TYR A 23 12.05 -12.75 -3.45
C TYR A 23 13.51 -12.53 -3.01
N GLY A 24 14.30 -13.59 -2.83
CA GLY A 24 15.68 -13.50 -2.36
C GLY A 24 15.84 -13.19 -0.88
N ASP A 25 14.78 -13.34 -0.09
CA ASP A 25 14.72 -13.08 1.36
C ASP A 25 15.30 -14.24 2.18
N THR A 26 16.53 -14.66 1.89
CA THR A 26 17.12 -15.91 2.42
C THR A 26 18.35 -15.72 3.30
N SER A 27 18.83 -14.48 3.44
CA SER A 27 20.15 -14.21 4.04
C SER A 27 20.17 -13.15 5.13
N TYR A 28 19.00 -12.67 5.58
CA TYR A 28 18.94 -11.72 6.69
C TYR A 28 19.51 -12.33 7.97
N ASN A 29 20.61 -11.75 8.47
CA ASN A 29 21.38 -12.30 9.59
C ASN A 29 21.39 -11.40 10.83
N ARG A 30 20.58 -10.33 10.83
CA ARG A 30 20.43 -9.41 11.98
C ARG A 30 19.24 -9.82 12.83
N LYS A 31 19.10 -9.23 14.03
CA LYS A 31 17.93 -9.46 14.89
C LYS A 31 16.65 -8.98 14.20
N GLY A 32 15.92 -9.89 13.58
CA GLY A 32 14.50 -9.75 13.27
C GLY A 32 13.69 -10.45 14.35
N VAL A 33 12.54 -9.89 14.72
CA VAL A 33 11.57 -10.62 15.54
C VAL A 33 10.74 -11.47 14.57
N PRO A 34 10.73 -12.81 14.69
CA PRO A 34 9.94 -13.67 13.80
C PRO A 34 8.47 -13.26 13.79
N GLY A 35 7.86 -13.20 12.60
CA GLY A 35 6.46 -12.79 12.43
C GLY A 35 6.20 -11.30 12.61
N GLN A 36 7.22 -10.48 12.81
CA GLN A 36 7.11 -9.03 12.64
C GLN A 36 7.38 -8.71 11.16
N ASN A 37 6.58 -7.79 10.63
CA ASN A 37 6.65 -7.27 9.26
C ASN A 37 6.10 -8.22 8.17
N PRO A 38 4.83 -8.68 8.29
CA PRO A 38 4.18 -9.36 7.17
C PRO A 38 4.13 -8.44 5.95
N VAL A 39 4.18 -9.05 4.77
CA VAL A 39 3.96 -8.38 3.49
C VAL A 39 2.98 -9.16 2.66
N VAL A 40 2.27 -8.48 1.77
CA VAL A 40 1.40 -9.11 0.81
C VAL A 40 2.25 -9.82 -0.25
N TYR A 41 2.00 -11.12 -0.44
CA TYR A 41 2.66 -11.89 -1.50
C TYR A 41 2.19 -11.41 -2.88
N GLY A 42 3.14 -11.16 -3.78
CA GLY A 42 2.87 -10.74 -5.15
C GLY A 42 3.00 -9.24 -5.43
N ALA A 43 2.61 -8.87 -6.64
CA ALA A 43 2.52 -7.48 -7.09
C ALA A 43 1.08 -6.97 -7.07
N VAL A 44 0.90 -5.71 -6.65
CA VAL A 44 -0.34 -4.97 -6.95
C VAL A 44 -0.31 -4.60 -8.44
N THR A 45 -1.27 -5.12 -9.19
CA THR A 45 -1.37 -4.96 -10.65
C THR A 45 -2.49 -4.02 -11.08
N SER A 46 -3.47 -3.79 -10.21
CA SER A 46 -4.53 -2.81 -10.42
C SER A 46 -5.03 -2.26 -9.09
N ILE A 47 -5.61 -1.07 -9.16
CA ILE A 47 -6.36 -0.45 -8.08
C ILE A 47 -7.59 0.22 -8.69
N ASP A 48 -8.73 0.11 -8.03
CA ASP A 48 -9.90 0.93 -8.31
C ASP A 48 -10.51 1.43 -7.01
N VAL A 49 -10.90 2.69 -7.01
CA VAL A 49 -11.53 3.35 -5.86
C VAL A 49 -12.83 3.96 -6.31
N VAL A 50 -13.93 3.57 -5.69
CA VAL A 50 -15.26 4.13 -5.96
C VAL A 50 -15.89 4.66 -4.69
N CYS A 51 -16.76 5.67 -4.84
CA CYS A 51 -17.61 6.15 -3.76
C CYS A 51 -19.07 5.81 -4.04
N GLU A 52 -19.84 5.46 -3.01
CA GLU A 52 -21.29 5.22 -3.15
C GLU A 52 -22.10 6.52 -3.39
N ASP A 53 -21.49 7.67 -3.12
CA ASP A 53 -22.08 9.01 -3.26
C ASP A 53 -21.32 9.84 -4.31
N ASP A 54 -21.94 10.94 -4.76
CA ASP A 54 -21.23 11.94 -5.55
C ASP A 54 -20.06 12.53 -4.74
N PHE A 55 -18.86 12.52 -5.30
CA PHE A 55 -17.64 12.89 -4.59
C PHE A 55 -16.79 13.88 -5.40
N CYS A 56 -16.60 15.10 -4.91
CA CYS A 56 -15.70 16.10 -5.51
C CYS A 56 -15.92 16.43 -7.01
N GLY A 57 -17.12 16.19 -7.54
CA GLY A 57 -17.48 16.37 -8.95
C GLY A 57 -17.55 15.06 -9.76
N TYR A 58 -17.24 13.92 -9.12
CA TYR A 58 -17.37 12.58 -9.67
C TYR A 58 -18.74 12.00 -9.29
N PRO A 59 -19.53 11.47 -10.25
CA PRO A 59 -20.78 10.80 -9.94
C PRO A 59 -20.60 9.57 -9.05
N ALA A 60 -21.61 9.25 -8.23
CA ALA A 60 -21.67 8.00 -7.47
C ALA A 60 -21.34 6.78 -8.34
N GLY A 61 -20.47 5.90 -7.82
CA GLY A 61 -20.02 4.68 -8.48
C GLY A 61 -18.98 4.87 -9.60
N SER A 62 -18.58 6.11 -9.92
CA SER A 62 -17.47 6.35 -10.85
C SER A 62 -16.11 6.14 -10.18
N SER A 63 -15.12 5.74 -10.98
CA SER A 63 -13.74 5.58 -10.49
C SER A 63 -13.15 6.93 -10.09
N LEU A 64 -12.52 6.95 -8.93
CA LEU A 64 -11.83 8.09 -8.33
C LEU A 64 -10.31 8.01 -8.53
N ASN A 65 -9.81 7.09 -9.36
CA ASN A 65 -8.38 6.80 -9.49
C ASN A 65 -7.51 8.02 -9.84
N GLU A 66 -8.06 9.00 -10.57
CA GLU A 66 -7.36 10.25 -10.92
C GLU A 66 -7.07 11.16 -9.72
N ILE A 67 -7.82 11.00 -8.62
CA ILE A 67 -7.66 11.81 -7.41
C ILE A 67 -7.30 10.98 -6.18
N ALA A 68 -7.45 9.66 -6.24
CA ALA A 68 -7.10 8.75 -5.16
C ALA A 68 -5.58 8.51 -5.15
N VAL A 69 -5.01 8.47 -3.95
CA VAL A 69 -3.58 8.27 -3.73
C VAL A 69 -3.41 7.11 -2.77
N LEU A 70 -2.69 6.08 -3.20
CA LEU A 70 -2.27 4.97 -2.37
C LEU A 70 -0.90 5.29 -1.75
N GLU A 71 -0.84 5.20 -0.43
CA GLU A 71 0.37 5.31 0.37
C GLU A 71 0.60 3.96 1.06
N THR A 72 1.75 3.35 0.82
CA THR A 72 2.11 2.03 1.39
C THR A 72 3.62 1.96 1.61
N SER A 73 4.13 0.84 2.09
CA SER A 73 5.57 0.60 2.15
C SER A 73 5.94 -0.81 1.73
N SER A 74 7.19 -1.01 1.28
CA SER A 74 7.68 -2.31 0.83
C SER A 74 9.15 -2.53 1.19
N PRO A 75 9.54 -3.72 1.69
CA PRO A 75 10.93 -4.09 1.92
C PRO A 75 11.62 -4.63 0.67
N TYR A 76 10.90 -4.78 -0.46
CA TYR A 76 11.39 -5.49 -1.64
C TYR A 76 12.78 -5.01 -2.07
N TRP A 77 12.97 -3.71 -2.24
CA TRP A 77 14.25 -3.14 -2.65
C TRP A 77 15.36 -3.27 -1.60
N PHE A 78 15.00 -3.29 -0.31
CA PHE A 78 15.96 -3.56 0.75
C PHE A 78 16.45 -5.01 0.70
N ILE A 79 15.55 -5.97 0.47
CA ILE A 79 15.90 -7.37 0.23
C ILE A 79 16.79 -7.50 -1.02
N GLN A 80 16.40 -6.87 -2.15
CA GLN A 80 17.18 -6.92 -3.39
C GLN A 80 18.59 -6.31 -3.25
N SER A 81 18.79 -5.37 -2.33
CA SER A 81 20.11 -4.81 -2.04
C SER A 81 21.04 -5.76 -1.26
N GLY A 82 20.54 -6.91 -0.82
CA GLY A 82 21.22 -7.78 0.15
C GLY A 82 21.21 -7.20 1.56
N TYR A 83 20.14 -6.47 1.91
CA TYR A 83 19.97 -5.78 3.19
C TYR A 83 21.07 -4.72 3.48
N ASP A 84 21.60 -4.12 2.42
CA ASP A 84 22.65 -3.11 2.45
C ASP A 84 22.02 -1.71 2.42
N ARG A 85 22.13 -1.00 3.54
CA ARG A 85 21.54 0.35 3.69
C ARG A 85 22.15 1.37 2.74
N ASP A 86 23.45 1.28 2.49
CA ASP A 86 24.17 2.32 1.74
C ASP A 86 23.89 2.20 0.23
N LYS A 87 23.48 1.01 -0.23
CA LYS A 87 22.96 0.78 -1.59
C LYS A 87 21.48 1.13 -1.75
N TYR A 88 20.78 1.24 -0.62
CA TYR A 88 19.34 1.46 -0.55
C TYR A 88 18.97 2.96 -0.42
N ASP A 89 19.83 3.77 0.22
CA ASP A 89 19.60 5.17 0.60
C ASP A 89 20.31 6.19 -0.32
N SER A 90 20.06 6.11 -1.65
CA SER A 90 20.58 7.10 -2.63
C SER A 90 19.52 8.10 -3.11
N ARG A 91 18.33 8.13 -2.50
CA ARG A 91 17.19 9.01 -2.86
C ARG A 91 17.07 10.17 -1.85
N PRO A 92 16.48 11.32 -2.22
CA PRO A 92 16.42 12.50 -1.36
C PRO A 92 15.82 12.17 0.01
N LYS A 93 16.52 12.54 1.08
CA LYS A 93 16.14 12.34 2.50
C LYS A 93 15.03 13.28 2.96
N ASP A 94 14.30 13.89 2.04
CA ASP A 94 13.48 15.08 2.32
C ASP A 94 12.06 14.73 2.76
N GLU A 95 11.76 13.46 2.99
CA GLU A 95 10.48 13.04 3.52
C GLU A 95 10.70 12.31 4.85
N GLU A 96 10.58 13.05 5.95
CA GLU A 96 10.26 12.54 7.29
C GLU A 96 8.89 11.83 7.25
N LEU A 97 8.78 10.76 6.47
CA LEU A 97 7.63 9.88 6.45
C LEU A 97 7.73 8.99 7.69
N ARG A 98 7.08 9.45 8.76
CA ARG A 98 6.65 8.70 9.95
C ARG A 98 7.45 7.41 10.20
N ASP A 99 8.55 7.48 10.95
CA ASP A 99 9.28 6.33 11.53
C ASP A 99 8.96 4.98 10.86
N GLY A 100 9.32 4.86 9.58
CA GLY A 100 9.10 3.62 8.84
C GLY A 100 9.89 2.48 9.48
N TYR A 101 9.35 1.26 9.45
CA TYR A 101 10.11 0.08 9.85
C TYR A 101 11.41 0.02 9.04
N TYR A 102 12.54 -0.22 9.73
CA TYR A 102 13.86 -0.29 9.11
C TYR A 102 13.84 -1.20 7.86
N GLY A 103 14.21 -0.65 6.70
CA GLY A 103 14.24 -1.37 5.43
C GLY A 103 12.96 -1.31 4.59
N TYR A 104 11.89 -0.68 5.09
CA TYR A 104 10.64 -0.49 4.33
C TYR A 104 10.65 0.84 3.60
N TYR A 105 10.44 0.79 2.28
CA TYR A 105 10.38 1.97 1.43
C TYR A 105 8.95 2.45 1.32
N HIS A 106 8.66 3.68 1.75
CA HIS A 106 7.35 4.28 1.58
C HIS A 106 7.14 4.70 0.12
N THR A 107 5.98 4.35 -0.43
CA THR A 107 5.58 4.73 -1.78
C THR A 107 4.27 5.46 -1.72
N ARG A 108 4.19 6.57 -2.46
CA ARG A 108 3.00 7.36 -2.69
C ARG A 108 2.68 7.35 -4.19
N THR A 109 1.56 6.76 -4.57
CA THR A 109 1.17 6.54 -5.98
C THR A 109 -0.23 7.08 -6.22
N ILE A 110 -0.41 7.93 -7.23
CA ILE A 110 -1.74 8.27 -7.74
C ILE A 110 -2.31 7.02 -8.41
N CYS A 111 -3.53 6.62 -8.05
CA CYS A 111 -4.09 5.33 -8.46
C CYS A 111 -4.19 5.18 -10.00
N SER A 112 -4.45 6.25 -10.74
CA SER A 112 -4.45 6.24 -12.22
C SER A 112 -3.05 6.12 -12.85
N GLU A 113 -2.00 6.42 -12.09
CA GLU A 113 -0.60 6.35 -12.52
C GLU A 113 0.09 5.06 -12.04
N LEU A 114 -0.67 4.12 -11.46
CA LEU A 114 -0.11 2.84 -11.02
C LEU A 114 0.53 2.13 -12.21
N VAL A 115 1.83 1.92 -12.13
CA VAL A 115 2.56 1.05 -13.05
C VAL A 115 2.41 -0.39 -12.54
N PRO A 116 1.74 -1.28 -13.29
CA PRO A 116 1.57 -2.67 -12.86
C PRO A 116 2.91 -3.34 -12.63
N GLY A 117 3.06 -4.00 -11.48
CA GLY A 117 4.31 -4.66 -11.15
C GLY A 117 5.41 -3.73 -10.62
N GLU A 118 5.10 -2.53 -10.13
CA GLU A 118 6.07 -1.74 -9.34
C GLU A 118 5.86 -1.88 -7.83
N LEU A 119 4.63 -2.20 -7.40
CA LEU A 119 4.28 -2.37 -6.00
C LEU A 119 4.33 -3.86 -5.61
N PHE A 120 5.52 -4.34 -5.22
CA PHE A 120 5.73 -5.69 -4.69
C PHE A 120 5.81 -5.71 -3.18
N MET A 121 5.41 -6.81 -2.54
CA MET A 121 5.62 -7.03 -1.10
C MET A 121 5.14 -5.85 -0.26
N VAL A 122 3.98 -5.30 -0.61
CA VAL A 122 3.44 -4.13 0.11
C VAL A 122 3.03 -4.50 1.52
N ASP A 123 3.11 -3.55 2.44
CA ASP A 123 2.55 -3.67 3.78
C ASP A 123 1.04 -3.97 3.67
N PRO A 124 0.51 -4.97 4.41
CA PRO A 124 -0.93 -5.22 4.43
C PRO A 124 -1.74 -4.03 4.96
N GLU A 125 -1.15 -3.12 5.73
CA GLU A 125 -1.77 -1.83 6.11
C GLU A 125 -1.37 -0.72 5.12
N CYS A 126 -2.28 -0.42 4.20
CA CYS A 126 -2.16 0.68 3.24
C CYS A 126 -2.99 1.90 3.68
N TRP A 127 -2.64 3.06 3.14
CA TRP A 127 -3.35 4.31 3.34
C TRP A 127 -3.88 4.85 2.03
N LEU A 128 -5.17 5.19 1.98
CA LEU A 128 -5.76 5.90 0.87
C LEU A 128 -6.01 7.36 1.25
N ASN A 129 -5.46 8.26 0.46
CA ASN A 129 -5.69 9.70 0.54
C ASN A 129 -6.33 10.19 -0.77
N PHE A 130 -6.73 11.45 -0.80
CA PHE A 130 -7.30 12.09 -1.98
C PHE A 130 -6.61 13.42 -2.22
N LEU A 131 -6.28 13.71 -3.48
CA LEU A 131 -5.74 15.01 -3.92
C LEU A 131 -6.77 16.14 -3.75
N LYS A 132 -8.07 15.78 -3.74
CA LYS A 132 -9.19 16.68 -3.53
C LYS A 132 -10.17 16.07 -2.53
N THR A 133 -10.65 16.88 -1.60
CA THR A 133 -11.64 16.49 -0.59
C THR A 133 -12.87 17.40 -0.66
N PRO A 134 -14.06 16.95 -0.24
CA PRO A 134 -15.28 17.73 -0.31
C PRO A 134 -15.22 18.96 0.62
N GLU A 135 -15.58 20.13 0.10
CA GLU A 135 -15.51 21.40 0.84
C GLU A 135 -16.53 21.48 1.97
N ASP A 136 -17.73 20.95 1.76
CA ASP A 136 -18.81 20.99 2.75
C ASP A 136 -18.64 19.96 3.88
N GLY A 137 -17.62 19.12 3.80
CA GLY A 137 -17.47 17.96 4.67
C GLY A 137 -18.62 16.97 4.48
N GLY A 138 -18.72 16.02 5.40
CA GLY A 138 -19.71 14.95 5.33
C GLY A 138 -19.05 13.58 5.32
N GLY A 139 -19.88 12.55 5.43
CA GLY A 139 -19.39 11.19 5.48
C GLY A 139 -19.74 10.40 4.24
N TYR A 140 -18.78 9.64 3.75
CA TYR A 140 -18.79 8.99 2.46
C TYR A 140 -18.31 7.55 2.61
N ARG A 141 -18.94 6.62 1.87
CA ARG A 141 -18.48 5.23 1.81
C ARG A 141 -17.65 5.02 0.55
N PHE A 142 -16.46 4.47 0.74
CA PHE A 142 -15.56 4.11 -0.34
C PHE A 142 -15.41 2.60 -0.40
N THR A 143 -15.31 2.09 -1.61
CA THR A 143 -14.89 0.71 -1.88
C THR A 143 -13.60 0.77 -2.67
N VAL A 144 -12.62 -0.03 -2.25
CA VAL A 144 -11.32 -0.17 -2.88
C VAL A 144 -11.16 -1.60 -3.33
N THR A 145 -10.79 -1.79 -4.57
CA THR A 145 -10.47 -3.10 -5.15
C THR A 145 -9.02 -3.08 -5.60
N LEU A 146 -8.24 -4.05 -5.13
CA LEU A 146 -6.85 -4.26 -5.51
C LEU A 146 -6.72 -5.55 -6.31
N GLY A 147 -6.06 -5.50 -7.45
CA GLY A 147 -5.62 -6.68 -8.18
C GLY A 147 -4.25 -7.14 -7.70
N ILE A 148 -4.12 -8.39 -7.26
CA ILE A 148 -2.89 -8.98 -6.74
C ILE A 148 -2.76 -10.41 -7.28
N GLU A 149 -1.73 -10.67 -8.08
CA GLU A 149 -1.48 -12.00 -8.70
C GLU A 149 -2.73 -12.61 -9.40
N GLY A 150 -3.49 -11.76 -10.11
CA GLY A 150 -4.71 -12.18 -10.81
C GLY A 150 -5.92 -12.44 -9.91
N LYS A 151 -5.84 -12.15 -8.61
CA LYS A 151 -6.96 -12.14 -7.68
C LYS A 151 -7.36 -10.70 -7.35
N GLU A 152 -8.63 -10.51 -7.02
CA GLU A 152 -9.13 -9.23 -6.52
C GLU A 152 -9.33 -9.31 -5.01
N VAL A 153 -8.86 -8.28 -4.31
CA VAL A 153 -9.13 -8.06 -2.89
C VAL A 153 -9.91 -6.76 -2.77
N THR A 154 -11.08 -6.83 -2.16
CA THR A 154 -11.96 -5.67 -2.01
C THR A 154 -12.18 -5.35 -0.54
N GLY A 155 -12.12 -4.07 -0.20
CA GLY A 155 -12.46 -3.56 1.12
C GLY A 155 -13.27 -2.28 1.02
N SER A 156 -14.16 -2.07 1.97
CA SER A 156 -14.96 -0.84 2.05
C SER A 156 -14.78 -0.16 3.40
N SER A 157 -14.76 1.16 3.41
CA SER A 157 -14.67 1.93 4.63
C SER A 157 -15.41 3.26 4.52
N TYR A 158 -15.82 3.78 5.68
CA TYR A 158 -16.53 5.04 5.79
C TYR A 158 -15.57 6.12 6.30
N LEU A 159 -15.49 7.24 5.59
CA LEU A 159 -14.69 8.39 5.98
C LEU A 159 -15.57 9.60 6.20
N TYR A 160 -15.30 10.33 7.28
CA TYR A 160 -15.93 11.61 7.55
C TYR A 160 -14.94 12.74 7.32
N PHE A 161 -15.24 13.62 6.37
CA PHE A 161 -14.48 14.83 6.09
C PHE A 161 -15.06 15.98 6.92
N ILE A 162 -14.18 16.68 7.62
CA ILE A 162 -14.56 17.85 8.41
C ILE A 162 -14.49 19.07 7.48
N LYS A 163 -15.56 19.86 7.46
CA LYS A 163 -15.57 21.15 6.76
C LYS A 163 -14.46 22.03 7.33
N ASN A 164 -13.50 22.41 6.48
CA ASN A 164 -12.47 23.37 6.87
C ASN A 164 -13.15 24.72 7.12
N LYS A 165 -13.07 25.23 8.36
CA LYS A 165 -13.42 26.62 8.63
C LYS A 165 -12.34 27.48 8.01
N GLN A 166 -12.68 28.25 6.97
CA GLN A 166 -11.87 29.37 6.51
C GLN A 166 -11.77 30.43 7.61
#